data_AF-A0A3D1CR48-F1
#
_entry.id   AF-A0A3D1CR48-F1
#
_cell.length_a   1.000
_cell.length_b   1.000
_cell.length_c   1.000
_cell.angle_alpha   90.00
_cell.angle_beta   90.00
_cell.angle_gamma   90.00
#
_symmetry.space_group_name_H-M   'P 1'
#
loop_
_entity.id
_entity.type
_entity.pdbx_description
1 polymer ?
#
loop_
_entity_poly.entity_id
_entity_poly.type
_entity_poly.pdbx_seq_one_letter_code
_entity_poly.pdbx_strand_id
1 'polypeptide(L)'
;MTIIETLRTPRIAGYAIFDFAISFLAVYLMAPWLSKLARKIKLEVPRRSWLYFTVPLSIAVHLAVGKMTPLTLAFVDLHGHLFVKLVFVVLIVLGVKDIRLTKQSSRHE
;
A
#
# COMPACT_ATOMS: atom_id res chain seq x y z
N MET A 1 16.02 13.92 -22.22
CA MET A 1 14.97 13.85 -21.20
C MET A 1 13.78 13.12 -21.77
N THR A 2 13.34 12.04 -21.12
CA THR A 2 12.09 11.36 -21.48
C THR A 2 10.90 11.99 -20.75
N ILE A 3 9.68 11.80 -21.26
CA ILE A 3 8.44 12.30 -20.60
C ILE A 3 8.34 11.80 -19.15
N ILE A 4 8.77 10.56 -18.89
CA ILE A 4 8.77 9.94 -17.55
C ILE A 4 9.72 10.65 -16.58
N GLU A 5 10.90 11.09 -17.05
CA GLU A 5 11.85 11.85 -16.23
C GLU A 5 11.29 13.21 -15.83
N THR A 6 10.59 13.88 -16.75
CA THR A 6 9.90 15.15 -16.47
C THR A 6 8.82 14.95 -15.39
N LEU A 7 8.02 13.89 -15.49
CA LEU A 7 6.97 13.59 -14.51
C LEU A 7 7.53 13.22 -13.13
N ARG A 8 8.75 12.69 -13.05
CA ARG A 8 9.46 12.39 -11.79
C ARG A 8 10.24 13.56 -11.18
N THR A 9 10.28 14.70 -11.87
CA THR A 9 10.93 15.92 -11.40
C THR A 9 10.27 16.51 -10.14
N PRO A 10 8.93 16.64 -10.04
CA PRO A 10 8.30 17.09 -8.79
C PRO A 10 8.53 16.07 -7.67
N ARG A 11 9.28 16.50 -6.66
CA ARG A 11 9.62 15.70 -5.48
C ARG A 11 9.23 16.41 -4.19
N ILE A 12 8.74 15.65 -3.21
CA ILE A 12 8.51 16.11 -1.84
C ILE A 12 9.37 15.25 -0.93
N ALA A 13 10.22 15.85 -0.10
CA ALA A 13 11.13 15.13 0.81
C ALA A 13 11.96 14.02 0.13
N GLY A 14 12.37 14.23 -1.14
CA GLY A 14 13.12 13.27 -1.94
C GLY A 14 12.25 12.23 -2.68
N TYR A 15 10.93 12.24 -2.49
CA TYR A 15 9.98 11.32 -3.12
C TYR A 15 9.34 11.92 -4.36
N ALA A 16 9.40 11.24 -5.50
CA ALA A 16 8.66 11.65 -6.69
C ALA A 16 7.15 11.53 -6.45
N ILE A 17 6.43 12.65 -6.55
CA ILE A 17 4.96 12.70 -6.35
C ILE A 17 4.27 11.77 -7.36
N PHE A 18 4.81 11.72 -8.57
CA PHE A 18 4.31 10.87 -9.64
C PHE A 18 4.35 9.36 -9.29
N ASP A 19 5.46 8.87 -8.73
CA ASP A 19 5.57 7.46 -8.34
C ASP A 19 4.57 7.12 -7.23
N PHE A 20 4.33 8.06 -6.31
CA PHE A 20 3.30 7.93 -5.27
C PHE A 20 1.89 7.88 -5.89
N ALA A 21 1.55 8.84 -6.75
CA ALA A 21 0.25 8.90 -7.40
C ALA A 21 -0.05 7.64 -8.24
N ILE A 22 0.93 7.16 -9.02
CA ILE A 22 0.80 5.93 -9.79
C ILE A 22 0.60 4.72 -8.88
N SER A 23 1.30 4.63 -7.76
CA SER A 23 1.13 3.51 -6.81
C SER A 23 -0.30 3.46 -6.26
N PHE A 24 -0.87 4.61 -5.90
CA PHE A 24 -2.26 4.70 -5.43
C PHE A 24 -3.25 4.39 -6.55
N LEU A 25 -3.02 4.89 -7.76
CA LEU A 25 -3.87 4.60 -8.91
C LEU A 25 -3.86 3.10 -9.24
N ALA A 26 -2.69 2.47 -9.26
CA ALA A 26 -2.54 1.05 -9.53
C ALA A 26 -3.32 0.21 -8.49
N VAL A 27 -3.14 0.51 -7.19
CA VAL A 27 -3.86 -0.21 -6.13
C VAL A 27 -5.37 0.05 -6.17
N TYR A 28 -5.79 1.28 -6.48
CA TYR A 28 -7.21 1.61 -6.65
C TYR A 28 -7.85 0.75 -7.74
N LEU A 29 -7.19 0.62 -8.90
CA LEU A 29 -7.66 -0.20 -10.02
C LEU A 29 -7.64 -1.70 -9.67
N MET A 30 -6.66 -2.16 -8.87
CA MET A 30 -6.56 -3.54 -8.43
C MET A 30 -7.50 -3.89 -7.27
N ALA A 31 -8.00 -2.92 -6.51
CA ALA A 31 -8.78 -3.13 -5.29
C ALA A 31 -10.00 -4.06 -5.48
N PRO A 32 -10.79 -4.01 -6.57
CA PRO A 32 -11.88 -4.95 -6.79
C PRO A 32 -11.41 -6.40 -6.93
N TRP A 33 -10.26 -6.61 -7.58
CA TRP A 33 -9.67 -7.94 -7.76
C TRP A 33 -9.05 -8.44 -6.47
N LEU A 34 -8.30 -7.60 -5.75
CA LEU A 34 -7.73 -7.92 -4.43
C LEU A 34 -8.83 -8.27 -3.42
N SER A 35 -9.94 -7.53 -3.44
CA SER A 35 -11.10 -7.83 -2.57
C SER A 35 -11.75 -9.17 -2.92
N LYS A 36 -11.82 -9.54 -4.22
CA LYS A 36 -12.29 -10.88 -4.64
C LYS A 36 -11.35 -11.98 -4.15
N LEU A 37 -10.03 -11.73 -4.22
CA LEU A 37 -9.02 -12.67 -3.75
C LEU A 37 -9.08 -12.87 -2.23
N ALA A 38 -9.22 -11.78 -1.47
CA ALA A 38 -9.38 -11.83 -0.01
C ALA A 38 -10.60 -12.65 0.42
N ARG A 39 -11.71 -12.57 -0.32
CA ARG A 39 -12.89 -13.41 -0.03
C ARG A 39 -12.63 -14.90 -0.17
N LYS A 40 -11.68 -15.33 -1.03
CA LYS A 40 -11.31 -16.76 -1.13
C LYS A 40 -10.70 -17.29 0.17
N ILE A 41 -10.06 -16.43 0.95
CA ILE A 41 -9.49 -16.75 2.26
C ILE A 41 -10.39 -16.30 3.42
N LYS A 42 -11.69 -16.13 3.16
CA LYS A 42 -12.73 -15.74 4.15
C LYS A 42 -12.54 -14.35 4.77
N LEU A 43 -11.86 -13.44 4.06
CA LEU A 43 -11.69 -12.04 4.48
C LEU A 43 -12.53 -11.10 3.60
N GLU A 44 -13.34 -10.28 4.27
CA GLU A 44 -14.01 -9.12 3.68
C GLU A 44 -13.15 -7.89 3.91
N VAL A 45 -12.40 -7.51 2.87
CA VAL A 45 -11.56 -6.31 2.86
C VAL A 45 -12.25 -5.24 2.01
N PRO A 46 -12.68 -4.10 2.61
CA PRO A 46 -13.24 -2.98 1.85
C PRO A 46 -12.23 -2.39 0.85
N ARG A 47 -12.73 -1.83 -0.26
CA ARG A 47 -11.85 -1.22 -1.28
C ARG A 47 -10.95 -0.12 -0.72
N ARG A 48 -11.46 0.67 0.23
CA ARG A 48 -10.72 1.74 0.90
C ARG A 48 -9.54 1.22 1.71
N SER A 49 -9.65 0.04 2.33
CA SER A 49 -8.56 -0.59 3.08
C SER A 49 -7.33 -0.84 2.22
N TRP A 50 -7.52 -1.25 0.96
CA TRP A 50 -6.41 -1.46 0.03
C TRP A 50 -5.60 -0.19 -0.24
N LEU A 51 -6.25 0.98 -0.28
CA LEU A 51 -5.55 2.26 -0.46
C LEU A 51 -4.65 2.59 0.73
N TYR A 52 -5.05 2.24 1.95
CA TYR A 52 -4.17 2.39 3.11
C TYR A 52 -2.98 1.43 3.06
N PHE A 53 -3.18 0.25 2.47
CA PHE A 53 -2.09 -0.71 2.24
C PHE A 53 -1.18 -0.35 1.06
N THR A 54 -1.48 0.68 0.26
CA THR A 54 -0.62 1.06 -0.88
C THR A 54 0.82 1.31 -0.46
N VAL A 55 1.04 2.13 0.57
CA VAL A 55 2.41 2.45 1.04
C VAL A 55 3.08 1.23 1.68
N PRO A 56 2.44 0.49 2.61
CA PRO A 56 3.00 -0.75 3.12
C PRO A 56 3.36 -1.78 2.04
N LEU A 57 2.49 -1.98 1.06
CA LEU A 57 2.70 -2.92 -0.03
C LEU A 57 3.83 -2.45 -0.96
N SER A 58 3.91 -1.16 -1.26
CA SER A 58 4.99 -0.58 -2.05
C SER A 58 6.35 -0.81 -1.37
N ILE A 59 6.45 -0.56 -0.07
CA ILE A 59 7.66 -0.83 0.72
C ILE A 59 8.00 -2.32 0.66
N ALA A 60 7.04 -3.21 0.90
CA ALA A 60 7.26 -4.66 0.85
C ALA A 60 7.76 -5.13 -0.53
N VAL A 61 7.18 -4.62 -1.63
CA VAL A 61 7.60 -4.93 -3.00
C VAL A 61 9.03 -4.42 -3.25
N HIS A 62 9.35 -3.20 -2.85
CA HIS A 62 10.72 -2.66 -2.99
C HIS A 62 11.76 -3.49 -2.24
N LEU A 63 11.42 -3.96 -1.03
CA LEU A 63 12.26 -4.87 -0.25
C LEU A 63 12.45 -6.21 -0.97
N ALA A 64 11.36 -6.81 -1.48
CA ALA A 64 11.41 -8.09 -2.17
C ALA A 64 12.18 -8.04 -3.50
N VAL A 65 12.07 -6.94 -4.24
CA VAL A 65 12.75 -6.73 -5.53
C VAL A 65 14.20 -6.23 -5.35
N GLY A 66 14.56 -5.75 -4.16
CA GLY A 66 15.88 -5.18 -3.86
C GLY A 66 16.11 -3.77 -4.45
N LYS A 67 15.07 -3.14 -5.01
CA LYS A 67 15.14 -1.77 -5.53
C LYS A 67 14.65 -0.79 -4.49
N MET A 68 15.58 -0.31 -3.66
CA MET A 68 15.27 0.58 -2.55
C MET A 68 14.95 1.99 -3.04
N THR A 69 13.77 2.49 -2.66
CA THR A 69 13.44 3.91 -2.76
C THR A 69 13.92 4.64 -1.52
N PRO A 70 14.05 5.98 -1.54
CA PRO A 70 14.34 6.74 -0.32
C PRO A 70 13.35 6.43 0.82
N LEU A 71 12.12 5.98 0.52
CA LEU A 71 11.06 5.78 1.51
C LEU A 71 11.28 4.45 2.20
N THR A 72 11.63 3.45 1.39
CA THR A 72 12.05 2.14 1.86
C THR A 72 13.33 2.25 2.69
N LEU A 73 14.30 3.07 2.27
CA LEU A 73 15.52 3.32 3.04
C LEU A 73 15.21 3.96 4.40
N ALA A 74 14.37 5.01 4.41
CA ALA A 74 13.92 5.65 5.64
C ALA A 74 13.13 4.71 6.55
N PHE A 75 12.40 3.74 5.99
CA PHE A 75 11.68 2.73 6.77
C PHE A 75 12.62 1.68 7.38
N VAL A 76 13.62 1.21 6.63
CA VAL A 76 14.56 0.16 7.06
C VAL A 76 15.59 0.67 8.05
N ASP A 77 15.97 1.94 7.99
CA ASP A 77 16.91 2.53 8.94
C ASP A 77 16.38 2.39 10.37
N LEU A 78 17.06 1.59 11.19
CA LEU A 78 16.67 1.34 12.59
C LEU A 78 16.82 2.60 13.46
N HIS A 79 17.80 3.45 13.17
CA HIS A 79 18.21 4.55 14.03
C HIS A 79 17.51 5.88 13.74
N GLY A 80 16.72 5.95 12.66
CA GLY A 80 16.10 7.20 12.19
C GLY A 80 14.60 7.12 11.85
N HIS A 81 14.10 8.24 11.33
CA HIS A 81 12.83 8.38 10.60
C HIS A 81 11.55 7.91 11.33
N LEU A 82 11.41 8.26 12.62
CA LEU A 82 10.23 7.93 13.42
C LEU A 82 8.91 8.35 12.75
N PHE A 83 8.88 9.50 12.07
CA PHE A 83 7.69 9.97 11.35
C PHE A 83 7.25 8.99 10.26
N VAL A 84 8.18 8.45 9.45
CA VAL A 84 7.86 7.49 8.39
C VAL A 84 7.32 6.20 8.98
N LYS A 85 7.95 5.71 10.05
CA LYS A 85 7.50 4.51 10.78
C LYS A 85 6.11 4.71 11.40
N LEU A 86 5.86 5.88 12.00
CA LEU A 86 4.56 6.22 12.58
C LEU A 86 3.47 6.27 11.50
N VAL A 87 3.73 6.94 10.38
CA VAL A 87 2.81 6.97 9.22
C VAL A 87 2.54 5.55 8.73
N PHE A 88 3.56 4.72 8.60
CA PHE A 88 3.43 3.32 8.20
C PHE A 88 2.52 2.52 9.15
N VAL A 89 2.74 2.65 10.46
CA VAL A 89 1.91 1.99 11.49
C VAL A 89 0.46 2.48 11.40
N VAL A 90 0.24 3.80 11.31
CA VAL A 90 -1.11 4.38 11.18
C VAL A 90 -1.82 3.84 9.94
N LEU A 91 -1.13 3.76 8.80
CA LEU A 91 -1.67 3.22 7.56
C LEU A 91 -2.06 1.75 7.68
N ILE A 92 -1.23 0.93 8.34
CA ILE A 92 -1.59 -0.47 8.61
C ILE A 92 -2.83 -0.55 9.50
N VAL A 93 -2.87 0.22 10.59
CA VAL A 93 -4.01 0.23 11.52
C VAL A 93 -5.29 0.63 10.80
N LEU A 94 -5.26 1.70 10.00
CA LEU A 94 -6.41 2.15 9.21
C LEU A 94 -6.82 1.12 8.13
N GLY A 95 -5.85 0.43 7.52
CA GLY A 95 -6.09 -0.62 6.54
C GLY A 95 -6.80 -1.83 7.15
N VAL A 96 -6.36 -2.27 8.33
CA VAL A 96 -6.88 -3.46 9.02
C VAL A 96 -8.22 -3.18 9.72
N LYS A 97 -8.45 -1.96 10.20
CA LYS A 97 -9.61 -1.59 11.04
C LYS A 97 -10.97 -2.07 10.50
N ASP A 98 -11.18 -1.97 9.20
CA ASP A 98 -12.47 -2.28 8.57
C ASP A 98 -12.54 -3.70 7.96
N ILE A 99 -11.50 -4.54 8.15
CA ILE A 99 -11.48 -5.92 7.66
C ILE A 99 -12.36 -6.81 8.55
N ARG A 100 -13.21 -7.63 7.92
CA ARG A 100 -14.11 -8.55 8.61
C ARG A 100 -13.86 -9.99 8.18
N LEU A 101 -14.13 -10.93 9.08
CA LEU A 101 -14.20 -12.35 8.74
C LEU A 101 -15.60 -12.64 8.18
N THR A 102 -15.66 -13.26 7.01
CA THR A 102 -16.93 -13.73 6.45
C THR A 102 -17.43 -14.89 7.32
N LYS A 103 -18.53 -14.68 8.07
CA LYS A 103 -19.26 -15.78 8.70
C LYS A 103 -19.96 -16.58 7.60
N GLN A 104 -19.75 -17.89 7.57
CA GLN A 104 -20.56 -18.79 6.75
C GLN A 104 -22.02 -18.63 7.17
N SER A 105 -22.86 -18.09 6.29
CA SER A 105 -24.28 -18.37 6.37
C SER A 105 -24.42 -19.85 6.01
N SER A 106 -24.72 -20.69 6.98
CA SER A 106 -25.25 -22.03 6.75
C SER A 106 -26.54 -21.87 5.94
N ARG A 107 -26.43 -21.88 4.61
CA ARG A 107 -27.58 -22.20 3.76
C ARG A 107 -27.71 -23.73 3.78
N HIS A 108 -28.50 -24.20 4.73
CA HIS A 108 -29.38 -25.32 4.46
C HIS A 108 -30.50 -24.77 3.58
N GLU A 109 -30.58 -25.25 2.34
CA GLU A 109 -31.79 -25.50 1.54
C GLU A 109 -31.38 -25.98 0.14
#